data_AF-A0A4W5R4I0-F1
#
_entry.id   AF-A0A4W5R4I0-F1
#
_cell.length_a   1.000
_cell.length_b   1.000
_cell.length_c   1.000
_cell.angle_alpha   90.00
_cell.angle_beta   90.00
_cell.angle_gamma   90.00
#
_symmetry.space_group_name_H-M   'P 1'
#
loop_
_entity.id
_entity.type
_entity.pdbx_description
1 polymer ?
#
loop_
_entity_poly.entity_id
_entity_poly.type
_entity_poly.pdbx_seq_one_letter_code
_entity_poly.pdbx_strand_id
1 'polypeptide(L)'
;MDSRTHGLQTGQSVLFREVNGMETLNGTARQVTVLSPYSFTIGDTSCLQPYAHGGFFLLVKTPRTYSFETMEQQLSEPHVLTPDFSKPEVRGHRSAPVCLLCCALEPSLSSFLFCPL
;
A
#
# COMPACT_ATOMS: atom_id res chain seq x y z
N MET A 1 33.63 -8.66 -7.71
CA MET A 1 32.70 -7.52 -7.90
C MET A 1 31.36 -8.01 -7.41
N ASP A 2 30.97 -7.60 -6.21
CA ASP A 2 29.77 -8.10 -5.56
C ASP A 2 28.53 -7.64 -6.32
N SER A 3 27.94 -8.55 -7.09
CA SER A 3 26.75 -8.34 -7.91
C SER A 3 25.49 -8.28 -7.03
N ARG A 4 25.50 -7.42 -6.02
CA ARG A 4 24.41 -7.27 -5.07
C ARG A 4 23.37 -6.31 -5.66
N THR A 5 22.14 -6.79 -5.80
CA THR A 5 21.02 -5.96 -6.22
C THR A 5 20.61 -5.00 -5.11
N HIS A 6 20.10 -3.82 -5.49
CA HIS A 6 19.76 -2.76 -4.52
C HIS A 6 18.44 -3.03 -3.78
N GLY A 7 17.53 -3.86 -4.33
CA GLY A 7 16.27 -4.24 -3.68
C GLY A 7 15.25 -3.10 -3.48
N LEU A 8 15.41 -2.01 -4.22
CA LEU A 8 14.56 -0.82 -4.15
C LEU A 8 13.46 -0.89 -5.20
N GLN A 9 12.37 -0.17 -4.96
CA GLN A 9 11.28 0.03 -5.90
C GLN A 9 11.10 1.52 -6.20
N THR A 10 10.66 1.84 -7.41
CA THR A 10 10.37 3.22 -7.83
C THR A 10 9.32 3.84 -6.90
N GLY A 11 9.60 5.06 -6.43
CA GLY A 11 8.75 5.80 -5.50
C GLY A 11 9.13 5.65 -4.03
N GLN A 12 10.07 4.75 -3.69
CA GLN A 12 10.64 4.68 -2.35
C GLN A 12 11.60 5.85 -2.09
N SER A 13 11.73 6.24 -0.82
CA SER A 13 12.69 7.27 -0.39
C SER A 13 13.87 6.62 0.32
N VAL A 14 15.08 7.07 0.02
CA VAL A 14 16.32 6.62 0.67
C VAL A 14 17.08 7.78 1.26
N LEU A 15 17.79 7.53 2.36
CA LEU A 15 18.63 8.48 3.06
C LEU A 15 20.10 8.12 2.82
N PHE A 16 20.89 9.07 2.31
CA PHE A 16 22.32 8.86 2.09
C PHE A 16 23.15 9.22 3.32
N ARG A 17 24.23 8.46 3.55
CA ARG A 17 25.23 8.71 4.58
C ARG A 17 26.62 8.38 4.04
N GLU A 18 27.63 9.10 4.52
CA GLU A 18 29.05 8.90 4.20
C GLU A 18 29.39 9.03 2.71
N VAL A 19 28.60 9.82 1.97
CA VAL A 19 28.89 10.18 0.58
C VAL A 19 29.92 11.31 0.59
N ASN A 20 31.11 11.08 0.02
CA ASN A 20 32.14 12.11 -0.12
C ASN A 20 32.07 12.76 -1.50
N GLY A 21 32.37 14.05 -1.59
CA GLY A 21 32.24 14.85 -2.81
C GLY A 21 30.82 15.37 -3.03
N MET A 22 29.79 14.55 -2.84
CA MET A 22 28.36 14.96 -2.88
C MET A 22 27.74 15.08 -1.49
N GLU A 23 28.38 15.86 -0.60
CA GLU A 23 28.02 15.89 0.83
C GLU A 23 26.61 16.42 1.12
N THR A 24 26.06 17.23 0.22
CA THR A 24 24.67 17.74 0.29
C THR A 24 23.61 16.64 0.25
N LEU A 25 23.98 15.43 -0.19
CA LEU A 25 23.09 14.26 -0.15
C LEU A 25 23.02 13.66 1.25
N ASN A 26 24.06 13.83 2.06
CA ASN A 26 24.12 13.25 3.40
C ASN A 26 23.02 13.85 4.29
N GLY A 27 22.22 12.99 4.92
CA GLY A 27 21.13 13.43 5.80
C GLY A 27 19.86 13.90 5.07
N THR A 28 19.83 13.90 3.72
CA THR A 28 18.63 14.25 2.95
C THR A 28 17.96 13.01 2.36
N ALA A 29 16.65 12.89 2.52
CA ALA A 29 15.87 11.84 1.87
C ALA A 29 15.63 12.16 0.39
N ARG A 30 15.87 11.18 -0.51
CA ARG A 30 15.66 11.31 -1.95
C ARG A 30 14.78 10.19 -2.46
N GLN A 31 13.86 10.54 -3.35
CA GLN A 31 13.03 9.55 -4.04
C GLN A 31 13.86 8.82 -5.09
N VAL A 32 13.66 7.52 -5.18
CA VAL A 32 14.38 6.63 -6.09
C VAL A 32 13.50 6.25 -7.27
N THR A 33 14.09 6.27 -8.46
CA THR A 33 13.56 5.65 -9.67
C THR A 33 14.49 4.56 -10.13
N VAL A 34 13.99 3.33 -10.18
CA VAL A 34 14.79 2.15 -10.56
C VAL A 34 14.95 2.11 -12.07
N LEU A 35 16.19 1.94 -12.54
CA LEU A 35 16.50 1.80 -13.96
C LEU A 35 16.83 0.32 -14.29
N SER A 36 17.55 -0.34 -13.40
CA SER A 36 18.02 -1.73 -13.54
C SER A 36 18.21 -2.33 -12.14
N PRO A 37 18.25 -3.67 -11.94
CA PRO A 37 18.47 -4.28 -10.61
C PRO A 37 19.74 -3.85 -9.87
N TYR A 38 20.67 -3.19 -10.58
CA TYR A 38 21.94 -2.70 -10.07
C TYR A 38 22.08 -1.17 -10.16
N SER A 39 21.13 -0.46 -10.77
CA SER A 39 21.22 0.99 -10.95
C SER A 39 19.88 1.70 -10.77
N PHE A 40 19.94 2.86 -10.14
CA PHE A 40 18.79 3.72 -9.90
C PHE A 40 19.22 5.18 -9.98
N THR A 41 18.24 6.07 -10.15
CA THR A 41 18.44 7.52 -10.16
C THR A 41 17.70 8.19 -9.00
N ILE A 42 18.24 9.32 -8.54
CA ILE A 42 17.72 10.12 -7.43
C ILE A 42 17.28 11.52 -7.87
N GLY A 43 17.10 11.71 -9.18
CA GLY A 43 16.80 13.01 -9.81
C GLY A 43 18.05 13.73 -10.32
N ASP A 44 17.91 15.02 -10.61
CA ASP A 44 19.01 15.86 -11.10
C ASP A 44 20.01 16.17 -9.98
N THR A 45 21.29 15.91 -10.26
CA THR A 45 22.43 16.18 -9.37
C THR A 45 23.42 17.18 -9.97
N SER A 46 23.08 17.81 -11.10
CA SER A 46 23.97 18.74 -11.83
C SER A 46 24.39 19.95 -11.00
N CYS A 47 23.57 20.35 -10.03
CA CYS A 47 23.87 21.44 -9.10
C CYS A 47 24.76 21.02 -7.92
N LEU A 48 25.13 19.75 -7.81
CA LEU A 48 25.93 19.22 -6.72
C LEU A 48 27.41 19.14 -7.12
N GLN A 49 28.27 19.12 -6.10
CA GLN A 49 29.69 18.85 -6.28
C GLN A 49 29.91 17.43 -6.84
N PRO A 50 31.00 17.19 -7.59
CA PRO A 50 31.27 15.87 -8.17
C PRO A 50 31.49 14.82 -7.08
N TYR A 51 30.95 13.61 -7.28
CA TYR A 51 31.12 12.48 -6.38
C TYR A 51 32.59 12.04 -6.33
N ALA A 52 33.10 11.78 -5.12
CA ALA A 52 34.46 11.30 -4.92
C ALA A 52 34.49 9.79 -4.67
N HIS A 53 33.98 9.33 -3.52
CA HIS A 53 33.95 7.91 -3.14
C HIS A 53 33.07 7.68 -1.90
N GLY A 54 32.81 6.40 -1.61
CA GLY A 54 32.06 5.95 -0.44
C GLY A 54 30.55 6.10 -0.59
N GLY A 55 29.86 6.14 0.54
CA GLY A 55 28.42 6.29 0.58
C GLY A 55 27.68 4.97 0.71
N PHE A 56 26.69 4.98 1.58
CA PHE A 56 25.63 3.98 1.62
C PHE A 56 24.29 4.68 1.80
N PHE A 57 23.23 3.93 1.55
CA PHE A 57 21.88 4.45 1.71
C PHE A 57 21.06 3.57 2.65
N LEU A 58 20.07 4.19 3.29
CA LEU A 58 19.10 3.54 4.16
C LEU A 58 17.70 3.78 3.60
N LEU A 59 16.88 2.73 3.52
CA LEU A 59 15.49 2.86 3.10
C LEU A 59 14.68 3.61 4.16
N VAL A 60 14.05 4.72 3.77
CA VAL A 60 13.13 5.47 4.62
C VAL A 60 11.72 4.91 4.42
N LYS A 61 11.15 4.36 5.50
CA LYS A 61 9.75 3.91 5.50
C LYS A 61 8.84 5.10 5.74
N THR A 62 8.22 5.59 4.66
CA THR A 62 7.22 6.65 4.76
C THR A 62 5.94 6.09 5.42
N PRO A 63 5.40 6.74 6.46
CA PRO A 63 4.13 6.34 7.05
C PRO A 63 3.01 6.44 5.99
N ARG A 64 2.14 5.44 5.94
CA ARG A 64 0.96 5.44 5.06
C ARG A 64 -0.29 5.55 5.92
N THR A 65 -1.15 6.49 5.56
CA THR A 65 -2.47 6.63 6.15
C THR A 65 -3.44 5.76 5.36
N TYR A 66 -4.13 4.86 6.05
CA TYR A 66 -5.19 4.04 5.47
C TYR A 66 -6.53 4.55 5.95
N SER A 67 -7.42 4.90 5.01
CA SER A 67 -8.82 5.20 5.27
C SER A 67 -9.64 3.95 4.98
N PHE A 68 -10.45 3.55 5.96
CA PHE A 68 -11.37 2.43 5.82
C PHE A 68 -12.79 2.98 5.64
N GLU A 69 -13.57 2.31 4.79
CA GLU A 69 -14.98 2.60 4.62
C GLU A 69 -15.80 2.12 5.83
N THR A 70 -17.05 2.59 5.92
CA THR A 70 -17.95 2.13 6.99
C THR A 70 -18.35 0.67 6.78
N MET A 71 -18.77 0.02 7.86
CA MET A 71 -19.22 -1.36 7.81
C MET A 71 -20.40 -1.55 6.84
N GLU A 72 -21.33 -0.59 6.78
CA GLU A 72 -22.48 -0.64 5.88
C GLU A 72 -22.06 -0.69 4.40
N GLN A 73 -21.10 0.14 4.00
CA GLN A 73 -20.57 0.17 2.64
C GLN A 73 -19.83 -1.13 2.29
N GLN A 74 -19.04 -1.65 3.22
CA GLN A 74 -18.31 -2.91 3.04
C GLN A 74 -19.24 -4.14 3.01
N LEU A 75 -20.45 -4.06 3.58
CA LEU A 75 -21.45 -5.11 3.44
C LEU A 75 -22.12 -5.11 2.06
N SER A 76 -22.34 -3.94 1.47
CA SER A 76 -22.86 -3.84 0.10
C SER A 76 -21.81 -4.16 -0.96
N GLU A 77 -20.59 -3.67 -0.79
CA GLU A 77 -19.48 -3.84 -1.73
C GLU A 77 -18.19 -4.17 -0.96
N PRO A 78 -17.96 -5.45 -0.63
CA PRO A 78 -16.82 -5.84 0.20
C PRO A 78 -15.50 -5.76 -0.59
N HIS A 79 -14.54 -5.03 -0.04
CA HIS A 79 -13.16 -5.02 -0.54
C HIS A 79 -12.33 -6.10 0.18
N VAL A 80 -12.47 -7.36 -0.27
CA VAL A 80 -11.78 -8.51 0.34
C VAL A 80 -10.37 -8.67 -0.23
N LEU A 81 -9.39 -8.88 0.66
CA LEU A 81 -8.05 -9.31 0.28
C LEU A 81 -8.02 -10.82 0.13
N THR A 82 -7.55 -11.33 -1.01
CA THR A 82 -7.39 -12.77 -1.22
C THR A 82 -6.28 -13.31 -0.31
N PRO A 83 -6.59 -14.16 0.68
CA PRO A 83 -5.58 -14.69 1.60
C PRO A 83 -4.71 -15.77 0.94
N ASP A 84 -5.24 -16.48 -0.06
CA ASP A 84 -4.56 -17.55 -0.80
C ASP A 84 -4.71 -17.35 -2.31
N PHE A 85 -3.62 -16.95 -2.97
CA PHE A 85 -3.59 -16.77 -4.43
C PHE A 85 -3.74 -18.07 -5.22
N SER A 86 -3.51 -19.23 -4.59
CA SER A 86 -3.72 -20.55 -5.23
C SER A 86 -5.20 -20.94 -5.26
N LYS A 87 -6.03 -20.25 -4.47
CA LYS A 87 -7.48 -20.42 -4.43
C LYS A 87 -8.14 -19.05 -4.61
N PRO A 88 -8.24 -18.55 -5.86
CA PRO A 88 -8.98 -17.32 -6.10
C PRO A 88 -10.40 -17.52 -5.56
N GLU A 89 -10.73 -16.81 -4.47
CA GLU A 89 -12.03 -16.95 -3.84
C GLU A 89 -13.11 -16.65 -4.88
N VAL A 90 -14.05 -17.59 -5.06
CA VAL A 90 -15.21 -17.38 -5.91
C VAL A 90 -16.06 -16.32 -5.21
N ARG A 91 -15.98 -15.08 -5.70
CA ARG A 91 -16.85 -13.97 -5.28
C ARG A 91 -18.29 -14.47 -5.26
N GLY A 92 -18.90 -14.57 -4.08
CA GLY A 92 -20.36 -14.72 -3.96
C GLY A 92 -20.94 -15.74 -2.98
N HIS A 93 -20.18 -16.47 -2.15
CA HIS A 93 -20.80 -17.48 -1.25
C HIS A 93 -20.53 -17.31 0.25
N ARG A 94 -19.84 -16.26 0.68
CA ARG A 94 -19.65 -15.95 2.12
C ARG A 94 -19.94 -14.51 2.53
N SER A 95 -20.56 -13.71 1.66
CA SER A 95 -21.46 -12.65 2.13
C SER A 95 -22.85 -13.25 2.23
N ALA A 96 -23.01 -14.28 3.07
CA ALA A 96 -24.35 -14.60 3.54
C ALA A 96 -24.86 -13.32 4.19
N PRO A 97 -26.06 -12.81 3.83
CA PRO A 97 -26.63 -11.72 4.60
C PRO A 97 -26.59 -12.19 6.04
N VAL A 98 -26.00 -11.38 6.93
CA VAL A 98 -26.36 -11.44 8.33
C VAL A 98 -27.86 -11.13 8.30
N CYS A 99 -28.64 -12.20 8.13
CA CYS A 99 -30.07 -12.18 8.12
C CYS A 99 -30.38 -11.63 9.50
N LEU A 100 -30.77 -10.36 9.53
CA LEU A 100 -31.13 -9.61 10.70
C LEU A 100 -32.45 -10.20 11.22
N LEU A 101 -32.37 -11.43 11.72
CA LEU A 101 -33.45 -12.10 12.43
C LEU A 101 -33.20 -11.86 13.91
N CYS A 102 -33.46 -10.62 14.32
CA CYS A 102 -33.75 -10.12 15.68
C CYS A 102 -33.58 -8.59 15.61
N CYS A 103 -34.50 -7.73 16.00
CA CYS A 103 -35.73 -7.86 16.75
C CYS A 103 -36.67 -6.73 16.34
N ALA A 104 -37.96 -7.02 16.36
CA ALA A 104 -39.03 -6.04 16.35
C ALA A 104 -38.80 -4.93 17.39
N LEU A 105 -39.04 -3.67 17.01
CA LEU A 105 -39.88 -2.75 17.78
C LEU A 105 -40.23 -1.49 16.96
N GLU A 106 -41.32 -1.56 16.19
CA GLU A 106 -42.12 -0.39 15.80
C GLU A 106 -43.58 -0.88 15.72
N PRO A 107 -44.48 -0.46 16.64
CA PRO A 107 -45.86 -0.89 16.66
C PRO A 107 -46.71 0.12 15.90
N SER A 108 -47.02 -0.12 14.63
CA SER A 108 -48.36 0.16 14.07
C SER A 108 -48.41 -0.13 12.58
N LEU A 109 -49.61 -0.56 12.16
CA LEU A 109 -50.09 -0.64 10.78
C LEU A 109 -49.74 -1.92 10.02
N SER A 110 -50.42 -2.98 10.45
CA SER A 110 -51.40 -3.74 9.64
C SER A 110 -51.27 -3.57 8.13
N SER A 111 -50.66 -4.57 7.48
CA SER A 111 -51.09 -5.09 6.18
C SER A 111 -50.41 -6.43 5.94
N PHE A 112 -51.09 -7.51 6.36
CA PHE A 112 -50.80 -8.85 5.88
C PHE A 112 -51.09 -8.90 4.38
N LEU A 113 -50.07 -9.12 3.56
CA LEU A 113 -50.25 -9.81 2.28
C LEU A 113 -49.25 -10.95 2.23
N PHE A 114 -49.84 -12.13 2.33
CA PHE A 114 -49.21 -13.44 2.40
C PHE A 114 -49.11 -14.02 0.99
N CYS A 115 -48.00 -14.73 0.76
CA CYS A 115 -47.85 -15.90 -0.13
C CYS A 115 -47.88 -15.70 -1.67
N PRO A 116 -47.51 -16.73 -2.45
CA PRO A 116 -46.35 -17.66 -2.44
C PRO A 116 -45.70 -17.69 -3.86
N LEU A 117 -44.64 -18.41 -4.24
CA LEU A 117 -44.10 -19.74 -3.92
C LEU A 117 -42.59 -19.74 -4.20
#